data_AF-A0A945GIN2-F1
#
_entry.id   AF-A0A945GIN2-F1
#
_cell.length_a   1.000
_cell.length_b   1.000
_cell.length_c   1.000
_cell.angle_alpha   90.00
_cell.angle_beta   90.00
_cell.angle_gamma   90.00
#
_symmetry.space_group_name_H-M   'P 1'
#
loop_
_entity.id
_entity.type
_entity.pdbx_description
1 polymer ?
#
loop_
_entity_poly.entity_id
_entity_poly.type
_entity_poly.pdbx_seq_one_letter_code
_entity_poly.pdbx_strand_id
1 'polypeptide(L)'
;QPLLAHLSLEYQLDEREASRTRFIFTQDGRHLPPSRHRFSFSRVKGNLDMGYEFNFERTPLPSVISNIFNNCPDTAFDAELDTLEYAWDGPPERNPFKREVDLEFSTSSGDWEESYQILRENFGIKLSQTAETITHPILKLRPAQP
;
A
#
# COMPACT_ATOMS: atom_id res chain seq x y z
N GLN A 1 -19.05 -45.81 -25.64
CA GLN A 1 -17.79 -45.03 -25.67
C GLN A 1 -18.13 -43.61 -25.27
N PRO A 2 -17.54 -43.02 -24.22
CA PRO A 2 -17.80 -41.63 -23.91
C PRO A 2 -16.97 -40.76 -24.87
N LEU A 3 -17.65 -39.89 -25.62
CA LEU A 3 -17.03 -38.78 -26.32
C LEU A 3 -16.51 -37.80 -25.26
N LEU A 4 -15.23 -37.91 -24.90
CA LEU A 4 -14.51 -36.79 -24.29
C LEU A 4 -14.38 -35.74 -25.39
N ALA A 5 -15.36 -34.84 -25.47
CA ALA A 5 -15.20 -33.59 -26.17
C ALA A 5 -14.01 -32.88 -25.52
N HIS A 6 -12.88 -32.86 -26.21
CA HIS A 6 -11.80 -31.94 -25.88
C HIS A 6 -12.40 -30.54 -26.07
N LEU A 7 -12.83 -29.92 -24.97
CA LEU A 7 -13.08 -28.49 -24.96
C LEU A 7 -11.71 -27.83 -25.13
N SER A 8 -11.29 -27.65 -26.38
CA SER A 8 -10.22 -26.73 -26.70
C SER A 8 -10.69 -25.36 -26.21
N LEU A 9 -9.95 -24.74 -25.30
CA LEU A 9 -10.23 -23.39 -24.84
C LEU A 9 -9.34 -22.43 -25.63
N GLU A 10 -9.93 -21.39 -26.18
CA GLU A 10 -9.20 -20.30 -26.80
C GLU A 10 -9.07 -19.14 -25.81
N TYR A 11 -7.89 -18.54 -25.77
CA TYR A 11 -7.64 -17.32 -25.02
C TYR A 11 -8.04 -16.12 -25.88
N GLN A 12 -9.04 -15.37 -25.43
CA GLN A 12 -9.42 -14.09 -26.01
C GLN A 12 -9.02 -12.96 -25.07
N LEU A 13 -8.31 -11.96 -25.61
CA LEU A 13 -8.08 -10.70 -24.92
C LEU A 13 -9.33 -9.84 -25.10
N ASP A 14 -10.06 -9.60 -24.02
CA ASP A 14 -11.15 -8.62 -23.96
C ASP A 14 -10.66 -7.38 -23.18
N GLU A 15 -11.36 -6.26 -23.28
CA GLU A 15 -11.10 -5.06 -22.49
C GLU A 15 -12.20 -4.87 -21.43
N ARG A 16 -11.82 -4.45 -20.22
CA ARG A 16 -12.76 -4.13 -19.15
C ARG A 16 -12.43 -2.78 -18.52
N GLU A 17 -13.48 -1.99 -18.27
CA GLU A 17 -13.38 -0.77 -17.46
C GLU A 17 -13.17 -1.14 -15.99
N ALA A 18 -12.19 -0.49 -15.37
CA ALA A 18 -11.93 -0.53 -13.95
C ALA A 18 -11.67 0.89 -13.43
N SER A 19 -11.70 1.03 -12.10
CA SER A 19 -11.24 2.24 -11.43
C SER A 19 -9.84 1.99 -10.91
N ARG A 20 -8.89 2.85 -11.28
CA ARG A 20 -7.55 2.90 -10.67
C ARG A 20 -7.50 4.07 -9.71
N THR A 21 -7.05 3.80 -8.49
CA THR A 21 -6.80 4.82 -7.48
C THR A 21 -5.31 5.08 -7.36
N ARG A 22 -4.92 6.35 -7.45
CA ARG A 22 -3.56 6.82 -7.16
C ARG A 22 -3.54 7.33 -5.73
N PHE A 23 -2.77 6.68 -4.87
CA PHE A 23 -2.53 7.08 -3.49
C PHE A 23 -1.26 7.91 -3.43
N ILE A 24 -1.42 9.20 -3.19
CA ILE A 24 -0.34 10.19 -3.29
C ILE A 24 0.08 10.58 -1.87
N PHE A 25 1.28 10.16 -1.48
CA PHE A 25 1.91 10.53 -0.22
C PHE A 25 2.76 11.78 -0.44
N THR A 26 2.48 12.82 0.32
CA THR A 26 3.25 14.06 0.38
C THR A 26 3.82 14.27 1.77
N GLN A 27 4.87 15.07 1.87
CA GLN A 27 5.51 15.44 3.13
C GLN A 27 5.98 16.89 3.02
N ASP A 28 5.87 17.68 4.08
CA ASP A 28 6.09 19.14 4.02
C ASP A 28 7.50 19.60 4.41
N GLY A 29 8.43 18.67 4.64
CA GLY A 29 9.84 18.90 4.93
C GLY A 29 10.13 19.46 6.32
N ARG A 30 9.08 19.80 7.10
CA ARG A 30 9.22 20.52 8.37
C ARG A 30 9.43 19.60 9.56
N HIS A 31 8.92 18.37 9.49
CA HIS A 31 9.02 17.37 10.56
C HIS A 31 9.70 16.11 10.03
N LEU A 32 11.01 16.01 10.26
CA LEU A 32 11.74 14.76 10.12
C LEU A 32 12.40 14.50 11.46
N PRO A 33 11.92 13.50 12.20
CA PRO A 33 12.45 13.21 13.50
C PRO A 33 13.80 12.49 13.28
N PRO A 34 14.82 12.71 14.14
CA PRO A 34 16.15 12.15 13.96
C PRO A 34 16.08 10.61 13.85
N SER A 35 17.07 10.00 13.21
CA SER A 35 16.97 8.67 12.59
C SER A 35 16.51 7.49 13.47
N ARG A 36 16.31 7.62 14.79
CA ARG A 36 15.85 6.54 15.69
C ARG A 36 14.62 6.91 16.49
N HIS A 37 13.49 6.26 16.19
CA HIS A 37 12.30 6.34 17.03
C HIS A 37 11.72 4.96 17.34
N ARG A 38 11.53 4.72 18.63
CA ARG A 38 10.81 3.58 19.17
C ARG A 38 9.49 4.06 19.74
N PHE A 39 8.39 3.56 19.21
CA PHE A 39 7.04 3.80 19.68
C PHE A 39 6.46 2.47 20.18
N SER A 40 5.60 2.55 21.19
CA SER A 40 4.89 1.39 21.71
C SER A 40 3.51 1.85 22.13
N PHE A 41 2.48 1.43 21.40
CA PHE A 41 1.10 1.65 21.80
C PHE A 41 0.60 0.39 22.50
N SER A 42 0.28 0.49 23.79
CA SER A 42 -0.33 -0.61 24.54
C SER A 42 -1.77 -0.27 24.83
N ARG A 43 -2.69 -0.97 24.17
CA ARG A 43 -4.12 -0.87 24.41
C ARG A 43 -4.57 -2.01 25.33
N VAL A 44 -4.24 -1.91 26.62
CA VAL A 44 -4.75 -2.86 27.64
C VAL A 44 -6.23 -2.50 27.89
N LYS A 45 -7.26 -3.35 27.79
CA LYS A 45 -7.37 -4.78 28.09
C LYS A 45 -8.64 -5.33 27.43
N GLY A 46 -8.62 -6.53 26.86
CA GLY A 46 -9.87 -7.25 26.66
C GLY A 46 -9.95 -8.54 25.86
N ASN A 47 -8.87 -9.10 25.29
CA ASN A 47 -8.67 -10.54 24.98
C ASN A 47 -7.62 -10.69 23.87
N LEU A 48 -6.53 -11.41 24.16
CA LEU A 48 -5.58 -11.94 23.17
C LEU A 48 -5.17 -10.93 22.08
N ASP A 49 -4.50 -9.85 22.47
CA ASP A 49 -3.94 -8.86 21.54
C ASP A 49 -2.76 -9.46 20.75
N MET A 50 -3.05 -10.05 19.59
CA MET A 50 -2.05 -10.20 18.53
C MET A 50 -1.87 -8.84 17.86
N GLY A 51 -1.17 -7.92 18.53
CA GLY A 51 -0.80 -6.64 17.95
C GLY A 51 0.15 -6.81 16.76
N TYR A 52 0.17 -5.83 15.87
CA TYR A 52 1.10 -5.82 14.74
C TYR A 52 2.35 -5.05 15.12
N GLU A 53 3.50 -5.69 15.05
CA GLU A 53 4.80 -5.07 15.30
C GLU A 53 5.49 -4.73 13.98
N PHE A 54 5.85 -3.47 13.82
CA PHE A 54 6.61 -2.96 12.70
C PHE A 54 7.99 -2.54 13.20
N ASN A 55 9.03 -3.07 12.56
CA ASN A 55 10.41 -2.69 12.83
C ASN A 55 11.16 -2.47 11.52
N PHE A 56 11.61 -1.24 11.34
CA PHE A 56 12.37 -0.78 10.18
C PHE A 56 13.68 -0.19 10.65
N GLU A 57 14.79 -0.69 10.13
CA GLU A 57 16.13 -0.14 10.38
C GLU A 57 16.72 0.30 9.05
N ARG A 58 17.21 1.54 8.98
CA ARG A 58 17.80 2.18 7.81
C ARG A 58 16.99 1.96 6.54
N THR A 59 15.67 2.00 6.68
CA THR A 59 14.77 1.67 5.59
C THR A 59 14.35 2.96 4.88
N PRO A 60 14.37 3.02 3.55
CA PRO A 60 13.86 4.18 2.82
C PRO A 60 12.42 4.49 3.23
N LEU A 61 12.12 5.75 3.51
CA LEU A 61 10.78 6.17 3.96
C LEU A 61 9.64 5.69 3.02
N PRO A 62 9.79 5.70 1.67
CA PRO A 62 8.80 5.10 0.78
C PRO A 62 8.55 3.61 1.04
N SER A 63 9.62 2.84 1.30
CA SER A 63 9.52 1.42 1.61
C SER A 63 8.82 1.16 2.95
N VAL A 64 9.07 2.01 3.96
CA VAL A 64 8.33 1.98 5.23
C VAL A 64 6.83 2.21 4.98
N ILE A 65 6.48 3.28 4.27
CA ILE A 65 5.08 3.63 3.97
C ILE A 65 4.41 2.52 3.16
N SER A 66 5.05 2.02 2.10
CA SER A 66 4.49 0.93 1.27
C SER A 66 4.33 -0.36 2.08
N ASN A 67 5.29 -0.71 2.94
CA ASN A 67 5.19 -1.92 3.75
C ASN A 67 4.01 -1.83 4.71
N ILE A 68 3.86 -0.71 5.43
CA ILE A 68 2.72 -0.49 6.32
C ILE A 68 1.41 -0.52 5.51
N PHE A 69 1.34 0.22 4.41
CA PHE A 69 0.13 0.33 3.60
C PHE A 69 -0.31 -1.02 3.00
N ASN A 70 0.64 -1.85 2.54
CA ASN A 70 0.35 -3.14 1.92
C ASN A 70 0.03 -4.25 2.94
N ASN A 71 0.53 -4.14 4.18
CA ASN A 71 0.30 -5.15 5.22
C ASN A 71 -0.88 -4.81 6.14
N CYS A 72 -1.44 -3.60 6.05
CA CYS A 72 -2.67 -3.24 6.72
C CYS A 72 -3.90 -3.79 5.94
N PRO A 73 -4.80 -4.55 6.58
CA PRO A 73 -5.89 -5.24 5.89
C PRO A 73 -6.98 -4.32 5.29
N ASP A 74 -7.05 -3.07 5.75
CA ASP A 74 -8.18 -2.16 5.47
C ASP A 74 -7.85 -0.98 4.53
N THR A 75 -6.75 -1.04 3.76
CA THR A 75 -6.34 0.08 2.89
C THR A 75 -7.18 0.26 1.62
N ALA A 76 -8.12 -0.65 1.33
CA ALA A 76 -8.88 -0.73 0.08
C ALA A 76 -7.98 -0.74 -1.19
N PHE A 77 -6.68 -1.01 -1.01
CA PHE A 77 -5.66 -0.96 -2.04
C PHE A 77 -5.67 -2.24 -2.85
N ASP A 78 -5.83 -2.11 -4.16
CA ASP A 78 -5.68 -3.20 -5.11
C ASP A 78 -4.29 -3.12 -5.75
N ALA A 79 -3.38 -4.02 -5.36
CA ALA A 79 -2.01 -4.04 -5.87
C ALA A 79 -1.90 -4.29 -7.40
N GLU A 80 -2.95 -4.78 -8.05
CA GLU A 80 -2.99 -4.99 -9.50
C GLU A 80 -3.38 -3.72 -10.27
N LEU A 81 -4.16 -2.82 -9.65
CA LEU A 81 -4.76 -1.66 -10.31
C LEU A 81 -4.21 -0.33 -9.79
N ASP A 82 -4.05 -0.22 -8.48
CA ASP A 82 -3.74 1.02 -7.79
C ASP A 82 -2.24 1.32 -7.79
N THR A 83 -1.91 2.60 -7.59
CA THR A 83 -0.52 3.06 -7.55
C THR A 83 -0.22 3.82 -6.27
N LEU A 84 0.98 3.60 -5.73
CA LEU A 84 1.55 4.40 -4.64
C LEU A 84 2.50 5.43 -5.25
N GLU A 85 2.22 6.72 -5.02
CA GLU A 85 3.04 7.84 -5.49
C GLU A 85 3.62 8.61 -4.31
N TYR A 86 4.89 9.02 -4.40
CA TYR A 86 5.58 9.80 -3.37
C TYR A 86 5.97 11.15 -3.94
N ALA A 87 5.23 12.19 -3.59
CA ALA A 87 5.35 13.52 -4.16
C ALA A 87 6.03 14.50 -3.19
N TRP A 88 7.06 15.19 -3.68
CA TRP A 88 7.81 16.22 -2.96
C TRP A 88 7.96 17.46 -3.84
N ASP A 89 7.50 18.60 -3.34
CA ASP A 89 7.49 19.89 -4.03
C ASP A 89 8.69 20.78 -3.69
N GLY A 90 9.44 20.44 -2.64
CA GLY A 90 10.66 21.15 -2.26
C GLY A 90 11.91 20.75 -3.05
N PRO A 91 13.07 21.28 -2.67
CA PRO A 91 14.32 21.04 -3.40
C PRO A 91 14.77 19.57 -3.31
N PRO A 92 15.31 18.97 -4.39
CA PRO A 92 15.65 17.54 -4.45
C PRO A 92 16.63 17.03 -3.39
N GLU A 93 17.57 17.88 -2.96
CA GLU A 93 18.57 17.58 -1.93
C GLU A 93 17.98 17.52 -0.52
N ARG A 94 16.77 18.07 -0.33
CA ARG A 94 16.03 17.98 0.94
C ARG A 94 14.91 16.96 0.90
N ASN A 95 14.77 16.22 -0.20
CA ASN A 95 13.66 15.29 -0.39
C ASN A 95 13.60 14.25 0.75
N PRO A 96 12.54 14.27 1.57
CA PRO A 96 12.36 13.35 2.70
C PRO A 96 12.28 11.88 2.26
N PHE A 97 11.70 11.64 1.09
CA PHE A 97 11.49 10.30 0.54
C PHE A 97 12.78 9.65 0.03
N LYS A 98 13.90 10.40 -0.02
CA LYS A 98 15.24 9.86 -0.31
C LYS A 98 16.01 9.42 0.94
N ARG A 99 15.45 9.62 2.14
CA ARG A 99 16.12 9.32 3.40
C ARG A 99 15.77 7.93 3.89
N GLU A 100 16.75 7.32 4.54
CA GLU A 100 16.56 6.13 5.37
C GLU A 100 16.12 6.55 6.77
N VAL A 101 15.21 5.79 7.36
CA VAL A 101 14.68 6.02 8.70
C VAL A 101 14.75 4.73 9.51
N ASP A 102 14.97 4.85 10.83
CA ASP A 102 14.70 3.77 11.77
C ASP A 102 13.35 4.06 12.46
N LEU A 103 12.43 3.10 12.38
CA LEU A 103 11.07 3.20 12.92
C LEU A 103 10.66 1.86 13.53
N GLU A 104 10.41 1.84 14.83
CA GLU A 104 9.82 0.70 15.54
C GLU A 104 8.48 1.14 16.15
N PHE A 105 7.39 0.44 15.86
CA PHE A 105 6.10 0.67 16.52
C PHE A 105 5.22 -0.58 16.55
N SER A 106 4.28 -0.60 17.50
CA SER A 106 3.24 -1.61 17.58
C SER A 106 1.85 -0.97 17.46
N THR A 107 0.93 -1.65 16.79
CA THR A 107 -0.49 -1.26 16.70
C THR A 107 -1.39 -2.35 17.28
N SER A 108 -2.53 -1.92 17.81
CA SER A 108 -3.46 -2.82 18.50
C SER A 108 -4.35 -3.61 17.54
N SER A 109 -4.76 -3.00 16.42
CA SER A 109 -5.62 -3.64 15.43
C SER A 109 -4.91 -4.04 14.14
N GLY A 110 -3.74 -3.46 13.86
CA GLY A 110 -3.11 -3.59 12.53
C GLY A 110 -3.75 -2.70 11.47
N ASP A 111 -4.74 -1.88 11.85
CA ASP A 111 -5.46 -1.06 10.88
C ASP A 111 -4.56 0.03 10.32
N TRP A 112 -4.87 0.39 9.08
CA TRP A 112 -4.16 1.45 8.37
C TRP A 112 -4.23 2.77 9.12
N GLU A 113 -5.38 3.13 9.70
CA GLU A 113 -5.56 4.44 10.34
C GLU A 113 -4.63 4.64 11.55
N GLU A 114 -4.45 3.62 12.40
CA GLU A 114 -3.54 3.70 13.55
C GLU A 114 -2.08 3.85 13.08
N SER A 115 -1.70 3.09 12.05
CA SER A 115 -0.35 3.14 11.49
C SER A 115 -0.08 4.43 10.72
N TYR A 116 -1.08 4.94 10.00
CA TYR A 116 -1.02 6.20 9.27
C TYR A 116 -0.94 7.39 10.22
N GLN A 117 -1.59 7.33 11.39
CA GLN A 117 -1.43 8.34 12.42
C GLN A 117 0.04 8.54 12.80
N ILE A 118 0.78 7.44 12.96
CA ILE A 118 2.21 7.47 13.31
C ILE A 118 3.02 8.12 12.19
N LEU A 119 2.73 7.78 10.93
CA LEU A 119 3.37 8.39 9.77
C LEU A 119 3.07 9.91 9.68
N ARG A 120 1.83 10.30 9.97
CA ARG A 120 1.38 11.69 9.93
C ARG A 120 2.01 12.54 11.03
N GLU A 121 1.97 12.07 12.27
CA GLU A 121 2.47 12.83 13.43
C GLU A 121 3.99 12.94 13.44
N ASN A 122 4.70 11.86 13.10
CA ASN A 122 6.15 11.82 13.22
C ASN A 122 6.85 12.37 11.98
N PHE A 123 6.38 11.96 10.80
CA PHE A 123 7.05 12.31 9.55
C PHE A 123 6.29 13.39 8.76
N GLY A 124 5.15 13.88 9.24
CA GLY A 124 4.36 14.90 8.53
C GLY A 124 3.76 14.38 7.22
N ILE A 125 3.56 13.06 7.11
CA ILE A 125 3.01 12.44 5.90
C ILE A 125 1.54 12.82 5.74
N LYS A 126 1.16 13.18 4.52
CA LYS A 126 -0.21 13.45 4.11
C LYS A 126 -0.55 12.55 2.92
N LEU A 127 -1.70 11.92 2.98
CA LEU A 127 -2.26 11.08 1.92
C LEU A 127 -3.39 11.83 1.22
N SER A 128 -3.32 11.90 -0.10
CA SER A 128 -4.45 12.24 -0.96
C SER A 128 -4.70 11.09 -1.94
N GLN A 129 -5.92 11.01 -2.46
CA GLN A 129 -6.34 9.96 -3.38
C GLN A 129 -6.95 10.59 -4.63
N THR A 130 -6.64 10.02 -5.79
CA THR A 130 -7.31 10.39 -7.05
C THR A 130 -7.68 9.12 -7.79
N ALA A 131 -8.98 8.90 -7.99
CA ALA A 131 -9.48 7.80 -8.80
C ALA A 131 -9.65 8.25 -10.26
N GLU A 132 -9.31 7.38 -11.18
CA GLU A 132 -9.57 7.55 -12.61
C GLU A 132 -10.07 6.24 -13.22
N THR A 133 -10.94 6.36 -14.23
CA THR A 133 -11.39 5.19 -14.99
C THR A 133 -10.30 4.78 -15.97
N ILE A 134 -9.94 3.51 -15.93
CA ILE A 134 -8.97 2.90 -16.85
C ILE A 134 -9.60 1.72 -17.59
N THR A 135 -9.07 1.43 -18.77
CA THR A 135 -9.36 0.19 -19.50
C THR A 135 -8.17 -0.73 -19.38
N HIS A 136 -8.38 -1.99 -18.98
CA HIS A 136 -7.31 -2.98 -18.87
C HIS A 136 -7.67 -4.28 -19.62
N PRO A 137 -6.67 -4.97 -20.19
CA PRO A 137 -6.90 -6.23 -20.88
C PRO A 137 -7.21 -7.33 -19.86
N ILE A 138 -8.23 -8.12 -20.15
CA ILE A 138 -8.60 -9.32 -19.41
C ILE A 138 -8.53 -10.54 -20.32
N LEU A 139 -7.90 -11.59 -19.82
CA LEU A 139 -7.81 -12.86 -20.52
C LEU A 139 -9.08 -13.67 -20.22
N LYS A 140 -9.95 -13.87 -21.23
CA LYS A 140 -11.10 -14.75 -21.11
C LYS A 140 -10.86 -16.06 -21.84
N LEU A 141 -11.20 -17.15 -21.16
CA LEU A 141 -11.30 -18.47 -21.78
C LEU A 141 -12.67 -18.60 -22.43
N ARG A 142 -12.71 -18.91 -23.72
CA ARG A 142 -13.94 -19.28 -24.41
C ARG A 142 -13.81 -20.66 -25.03
N PRO A 143 -14.91 -21.41 -25.20
CA PRO A 143 -14.88 -22.64 -25.97
C PRO A 143 -14.41 -22.31 -27.40
N ALA A 144 -13.41 -23.06 -27.89
CA ALA A 144 -13.00 -22.98 -29.29
C ALA A 144 -14.21 -23.28 -30.17
N GLN A 145 -14.43 -22.46 -31.20
CA GLN A 145 -15.46 -22.76 -32.18
C GLN A 145 -15.05 -24.03 -32.96
N PRO A 146 -16.01 -24.93 -33.25
CA PRO A 146 -15.74 -26.21 -33.91
C PRO A 146 -15.29 -26.07 -35.37
#